data_AF-A0A3M1X615-F1
#
_entry.id   AF-A0A3M1X615-F1
#
_cell.length_a   1.000
_cell.length_b   1.000
_cell.length_c   1.000
_cell.angle_alpha   90.00
_cell.angle_beta   90.00
_cell.angle_gamma   90.00
#
_symmetry.space_group_name_H-M   'P 1'
#
loop_
_entity.id
_entity.type
_entity.pdbx_description
1 polymer ?
#
loop_
_entity_poly.entity_id
_entity_poly.type
_entity_poly.pdbx_seq_one_letter_code
_entity_poly.pdbx_strand_id
1 'polypeptide(L)'
;MKVSYNWLKEYVDLTVDPHELGERLSLIGFELEEILERRLDYPNVVVGKVLKVVPHPNADKLKVCQVDVGGKTLNIVCGAPNVAEGQHVPVALEGAQLPNGLKIRRARLRGVESQGMICSEAELGMADRSEGIWVLPEDAPVGQPLSEALRFDTDWVLDLGVTPNRP
;
A
#
# COMPACT_ATOMS: atom_id res chain seq x y z
N MET A 1 1.78 8.83 19.75
CA MET A 1 1.91 7.36 19.83
C MET A 1 0.84 6.80 18.92
N LYS A 2 1.23 6.02 17.90
CA LYS A 2 0.29 5.44 16.95
C LYS A 2 -0.14 4.05 17.42
N VAL A 3 -1.45 3.81 17.50
CA VAL A 3 -2.03 2.51 17.88
C VAL A 3 -3.16 2.10 16.94
N SER A 4 -3.15 0.83 16.53
CA SER A 4 -4.19 0.23 15.71
C SER A 4 -5.46 -0.01 16.53
N TYR A 5 -6.59 0.44 16.01
CA TYR A 5 -7.89 0.21 16.63
C TYR A 5 -8.30 -1.26 16.53
N ASN A 6 -8.05 -1.92 15.39
CA ASN A 6 -8.31 -3.37 15.26
C ASN A 6 -7.45 -4.18 16.24
N TRP A 7 -6.19 -3.82 16.43
CA TRP A 7 -5.34 -4.47 17.42
C TRP A 7 -5.86 -4.27 18.84
N LEU A 8 -6.30 -3.05 19.20
CA LEU A 8 -6.90 -2.80 20.53
C LEU A 8 -8.13 -3.68 20.82
N LYS A 9 -8.95 -3.98 19.79
CA LYS A 9 -10.10 -4.88 19.94
C LYS A 9 -9.71 -6.31 20.32
N GLU A 10 -8.49 -6.75 20.02
CA GLU A 10 -8.02 -8.07 20.43
C GLU A 10 -7.79 -8.17 21.95
N TYR A 11 -7.63 -7.03 22.63
CA TYR A 11 -7.35 -6.96 24.07
C TYR A 11 -8.54 -6.48 24.89
N VAL A 12 -9.40 -5.64 24.31
CA VAL A 12 -10.51 -4.99 25.02
C VAL A 12 -11.74 -4.96 24.14
N ASP A 13 -12.90 -5.26 24.73
CA ASP A 13 -14.19 -5.12 24.05
C ASP A 13 -14.53 -3.64 23.83
N LEU A 14 -14.23 -3.13 22.64
CA LEU A 14 -14.55 -1.77 22.23
C LEU A 14 -15.95 -1.71 21.60
N THR A 15 -16.87 -1.00 22.25
CA THR A 15 -18.25 -0.81 21.79
C THR A 15 -18.49 0.51 21.06
N VAL A 16 -17.48 1.37 20.99
CA VAL A 16 -17.53 2.71 20.40
C VAL A 16 -16.61 2.79 19.18
N ASP A 17 -16.91 3.67 18.24
CA ASP A 17 -16.09 3.85 17.04
C ASP A 17 -14.73 4.54 17.37
N PRO A 18 -13.76 4.55 16.43
CA PRO A 18 -12.44 5.13 16.66
C PRO A 18 -12.45 6.62 17.05
N HIS A 19 -13.39 7.41 16.53
CA HIS A 19 -13.50 8.83 16.84
C HIS A 19 -13.98 9.02 18.29
N GLU A 20 -15.05 8.33 18.67
CA GLU A 20 -15.56 8.38 20.04
C GLU A 20 -14.54 7.82 21.05
N LEU A 21 -13.80 6.76 20.69
CA LEU A 21 -12.71 6.25 21.51
C LEU A 21 -11.64 7.33 21.74
N GLY A 22 -11.19 7.99 20.67
CA GLY A 22 -10.16 9.03 20.76
C GLY A 22 -10.60 10.25 21.58
N GLU A 23 -11.86 10.67 21.46
CA GLU A 23 -12.44 11.72 22.33
C GLU A 23 -12.41 11.31 23.81
N ARG A 24 -12.82 10.07 24.13
CA ARG A 24 -12.80 9.55 25.51
C ARG A 24 -11.39 9.44 26.08
N LEU A 25 -10.43 9.00 25.25
CA LEU A 25 -9.01 8.95 25.63
C LEU A 25 -8.45 10.36 25.91
N SER A 26 -8.86 11.35 25.11
CA SER A 26 -8.47 12.76 25.31
C SER A 26 -8.96 13.29 26.67
N LEU A 27 -10.19 12.95 27.07
CA LEU A 27 -10.76 13.37 28.36
C LEU A 27 -9.98 12.84 29.59
N ILE A 28 -9.28 11.71 29.45
CA ILE A 28 -8.45 11.14 30.52
C ILE A 28 -6.95 11.49 30.37
N GLY A 29 -6.61 12.33 29.39
CA GLY A 29 -5.28 12.90 29.18
C GLY A 29 -4.37 12.13 28.24
N PHE A 30 -4.94 11.37 27.29
CA PHE A 30 -4.26 10.88 26.09
C PHE A 30 -4.81 11.65 24.90
N GLU A 31 -4.21 12.80 24.60
CA GLU A 31 -4.73 13.74 23.60
C GLU A 31 -4.76 13.09 22.21
N LEU A 32 -5.91 13.06 21.56
CA LEU A 32 -6.01 12.59 20.18
C LEU A 32 -5.48 13.67 19.23
N GLU A 33 -4.37 13.38 18.56
CA GLU A 33 -3.78 14.29 17.57
C GLU A 33 -4.41 14.07 16.19
N GLU A 34 -4.50 12.81 15.77
CA GLU A 34 -5.00 12.44 14.44
C GLU A 34 -5.63 11.04 14.46
N ILE A 35 -6.57 10.80 13.54
CA ILE A 35 -7.05 9.46 13.20
C ILE A 35 -6.73 9.20 11.72
N LEU A 36 -5.94 8.16 11.47
CA LEU A 36 -5.49 7.77 10.14
C LEU A 36 -6.22 6.50 9.69
N GLU A 37 -6.97 6.58 8.60
CA GLU A 37 -7.51 5.38 7.94
C GLU A 37 -6.38 4.65 7.20
N ARG A 38 -6.22 3.35 7.45
CA ARG A 38 -5.33 2.46 6.69
C ARG A 38 -6.18 1.40 6.03
N ARG A 39 -6.12 1.32 4.70
CA ARG A 39 -6.88 0.35 3.91
C ARG A 39 -6.11 -0.06 2.67
N LEU A 40 -6.39 -1.26 2.19
CA LEU A 40 -5.79 -1.83 0.97
C LEU A 40 -6.85 -2.27 -0.05
N ASP A 41 -8.12 -1.95 0.21
CA ASP A 41 -9.29 -2.29 -0.62
C ASP A 41 -9.43 -1.36 -1.84
N TYR A 42 -8.32 -1.12 -2.53
CA TYR A 42 -8.30 -0.27 -3.71
C TYR A 42 -8.77 -1.03 -4.93
N PRO A 43 -9.82 -0.54 -5.65
CA PRO A 43 -10.28 -1.18 -6.88
C PRO A 43 -9.14 -1.28 -7.89
N ASN A 44 -9.02 -2.45 -8.53
CA ASN A 44 -8.01 -2.75 -9.54
C ASN A 44 -6.56 -2.71 -9.03
N VAL A 45 -6.33 -2.85 -7.72
CA VAL A 45 -5.01 -3.12 -7.14
C VAL A 45 -4.93 -4.59 -6.74
N VAL A 46 -4.02 -5.32 -7.38
CA VAL A 46 -3.87 -6.77 -7.22
C VAL A 46 -2.43 -7.14 -6.90
N VAL A 47 -2.21 -8.36 -6.42
CA VAL A 47 -0.86 -8.93 -6.33
C VAL A 47 -0.38 -9.29 -7.74
N GLY A 48 0.82 -8.84 -8.11
CA GLY A 48 1.51 -9.25 -9.31
C GLY A 48 2.85 -9.93 -9.00
N LYS A 49 3.34 -10.75 -9.93
CA LYS A 49 4.67 -11.35 -9.85
C LYS A 49 5.57 -10.83 -10.95
N VAL A 50 6.71 -10.26 -10.58
CA VAL A 50 7.71 -9.77 -11.54
C VAL A 50 8.38 -10.98 -12.20
N LEU A 51 8.09 -11.21 -13.47
CA LEU A 51 8.66 -12.31 -14.25
C LEU A 51 10.03 -11.96 -14.81
N LYS A 52 10.18 -10.72 -15.29
CA LYS A 52 11.40 -10.26 -15.96
C LYS A 52 11.64 -8.77 -15.71
N VAL A 53 12.89 -8.37 -15.56
CA VAL A 53 13.29 -6.96 -15.42
C VAL A 53 14.41 -6.65 -16.42
N VAL A 54 14.18 -5.70 -17.32
CA VAL A 54 15.21 -5.24 -18.26
C VAL A 54 15.43 -3.73 -18.14
N PRO A 55 16.65 -3.22 -18.40
CA PRO A 55 16.89 -1.78 -18.46
C PRO A 55 16.01 -1.11 -19.52
N HIS A 56 15.53 0.09 -19.23
CA HIS A 56 14.74 0.84 -20.21
C HIS A 56 15.64 1.36 -21.35
N PRO A 57 15.28 1.14 -22.64
CA PRO A 57 16.16 1.43 -23.77
C PRO A 57 16.51 2.92 -23.92
N ASN A 58 15.63 3.80 -23.45
CA ASN A 58 15.75 5.25 -23.58
C ASN A 58 15.84 6.00 -22.23
N ALA A 59 16.13 5.31 -21.11
CA ALA A 59 16.21 5.95 -19.79
C ALA A 59 17.02 5.12 -18.76
N ASP A 60 18.12 5.67 -18.26
CA ASP A 60 19.06 4.94 -17.39
C ASP A 60 18.49 4.58 -16.01
N LYS A 61 17.54 5.38 -15.51
CA LYS A 61 16.93 5.19 -14.18
C LYS A 61 15.65 4.35 -14.20
N LEU A 62 15.17 3.97 -15.39
CA LEU A 62 13.93 3.21 -15.54
C LEU A 62 14.23 1.77 -15.94
N LYS A 63 13.35 0.88 -15.53
CA LYS A 63 13.36 -0.53 -15.89
C LYS A 63 12.01 -0.86 -16.52
N VAL A 64 12.01 -1.79 -17.47
CA VAL A 64 10.79 -2.37 -18.04
C VAL A 64 10.60 -3.74 -17.41
N CYS A 65 9.50 -3.90 -16.68
CA CYS A 65 9.17 -5.11 -15.95
C CYS A 65 8.05 -5.84 -16.67
N GLN A 66 8.21 -7.15 -16.87
CA GLN A 66 7.10 -8.03 -17.23
C GLN A 66 6.50 -8.59 -15.95
N VAL A 67 5.22 -8.33 -15.71
CA VAL A 67 4.55 -8.66 -14.46
C VAL A 67 3.31 -9.52 -14.74
N ASP A 68 3.23 -10.71 -14.16
CA ASP A 68 2.01 -11.52 -14.18
C ASP A 68 1.03 -11.00 -13.12
N VAL A 69 -0.23 -10.79 -13.51
CA VAL A 69 -1.30 -10.29 -12.63
C VAL A 69 -2.49 -11.26 -12.58
N GLY A 70 -2.22 -12.56 -12.70
CA GLY A 70 -3.22 -13.62 -12.58
C GLY A 70 -3.73 -14.10 -13.94
N GLY A 71 -2.81 -14.53 -14.80
CA GLY A 71 -3.15 -15.05 -16.14
C GLY A 71 -3.02 -14.03 -17.27
N LYS A 72 -2.46 -12.85 -16.97
CA LYS A 72 -2.07 -11.85 -17.95
C LYS A 72 -0.70 -11.29 -17.59
N THR A 73 0.21 -11.27 -18.55
CA THR A 73 1.50 -10.57 -18.40
C THR A 73 1.38 -9.15 -18.92
N LEU A 74 1.72 -8.18 -18.09
CA LEU A 74 1.71 -6.75 -18.41
C LEU A 74 3.14 -6.23 -18.51
N ASN A 75 3.37 -5.28 -19.43
CA ASN A 75 4.59 -4.48 -19.44
C ASN A 75 4.38 -3.25 -18.55
N ILE A 76 5.21 -3.09 -17.52
CA ILE A 76 5.14 -1.98 -16.57
C ILE A 76 6.51 -1.33 -16.45
N VAL A 77 6.58 -0.02 -16.66
CA VAL A 77 7.81 0.74 -16.45
C VAL A 77 7.92 1.11 -14.98
N CYS A 78 9.02 0.72 -14.33
CA CYS A 78 9.26 0.98 -12.91
C CYS A 78 10.61 1.67 -12.72
N GLY A 79 10.65 2.70 -11.88
CA GLY A 79 11.87 3.43 -11.53
C GLY A 79 12.48 3.01 -10.19
N ALA A 80 11.85 2.09 -9.45
CA ALA A 80 12.28 1.75 -8.12
C ALA A 80 13.62 0.96 -8.14
N PRO A 81 14.57 1.29 -7.25
CA PRO A 81 15.88 0.64 -7.24
C PRO A 81 15.76 -0.85 -6.87
N ASN A 82 14.80 -1.18 -5.99
CA ASN A 82 14.60 -2.52 -5.41
C ASN A 82 13.75 -3.49 -6.25
N VAL A 83 13.24 -3.08 -7.43
CA VAL A 83 12.50 -4.03 -8.30
C VAL A 83 13.45 -5.06 -8.90
N ALA A 84 13.09 -6.34 -8.73
CA ALA A 84 13.83 -7.51 -9.17
C ALA A 84 12.90 -8.66 -9.60
N GLU A 85 13.42 -9.59 -10.40
CA GLU A 85 12.69 -10.78 -10.85
C GLU A 85 12.33 -11.69 -9.68
N GLY A 86 11.17 -12.35 -9.77
CA GLY A 86 10.64 -13.27 -8.76
C GLY A 86 9.81 -12.61 -7.65
N GLN A 87 9.87 -11.29 -7.49
CA GLN A 87 9.17 -10.57 -6.42
C GLN A 87 7.65 -10.57 -6.63
N HIS A 88 6.91 -10.75 -5.53
CA HIS A 88 5.49 -10.43 -5.45
C HIS A 88 5.34 -8.97 -5.03
N VAL A 89 4.50 -8.22 -5.75
CA VAL A 89 4.40 -6.77 -5.62
C VAL A 89 2.95 -6.34 -5.82
N PRO A 90 2.49 -5.25 -5.18
CA PRO A 90 1.19 -4.69 -5.49
C PRO A 90 1.25 -3.98 -6.84
N VAL A 91 0.28 -4.28 -7.70
CA VAL A 91 0.15 -3.73 -9.04
C VAL A 91 -1.18 -3.01 -9.15
N ALA A 92 -1.11 -1.71 -9.36
CA ALA A 92 -2.28 -0.92 -9.74
C ALA A 92 -2.48 -1.01 -11.25
N LEU A 93 -3.59 -1.64 -11.64
CA LEU A 93 -3.99 -1.83 -13.03
C LEU A 93 -4.65 -0.56 -13.60
N GLU A 94 -4.81 -0.52 -14.92
CA GLU A 94 -5.58 0.54 -15.58
C GLU A 94 -6.96 0.72 -14.94
N GLY A 95 -7.31 1.96 -14.61
CA GLY A 95 -8.55 2.31 -13.91
C GLY A 95 -8.46 2.26 -12.37
N ALA A 96 -7.34 1.81 -11.79
CA ALA A 96 -7.13 1.89 -10.35
C ALA A 96 -7.09 3.35 -9.85
N GLN A 97 -7.61 3.57 -8.64
CA GLN A 97 -7.59 4.85 -7.95
C GLN A 97 -6.84 4.69 -6.64
N LEU A 98 -5.68 5.36 -6.55
CA LEU A 98 -4.81 5.32 -5.38
C LEU A 98 -5.19 6.41 -4.37
N PRO A 99 -4.87 6.22 -3.07
CA PRO A 99 -5.25 7.15 -2.00
C PRO A 99 -4.63 8.54 -2.17
N ASN A 100 -3.49 8.65 -2.84
CA ASN A 100 -2.87 9.94 -3.19
C ASN A 100 -3.61 10.71 -4.32
N GLY A 101 -4.76 10.20 -4.78
CA GLY A 101 -5.55 10.80 -5.86
C GLY A 101 -5.10 10.40 -7.27
N LEU A 102 -4.06 9.59 -7.41
CA LEU A 102 -3.56 9.14 -8.71
C LEU A 102 -4.52 8.13 -9.35
N LYS A 103 -4.92 8.40 -10.59
CA LYS A 103 -5.70 7.48 -11.42
C LYS A 103 -4.80 6.80 -12.43
N ILE A 104 -4.71 5.48 -12.36
CA ILE A 104 -3.85 4.71 -13.26
C ILE A 104 -4.48 4.60 -14.64
N ARG A 105 -3.68 4.89 -15.66
CA ARG A 105 -4.02 4.79 -17.08
C ARG A 105 -2.82 4.25 -17.83
N ARG A 106 -3.04 3.69 -19.02
CA ARG A 106 -1.92 3.37 -19.92
C ARG A 106 -1.14 4.64 -20.24
N ALA A 107 0.17 4.55 -20.14
CA ALA A 107 1.07 5.65 -20.43
C ALA A 107 2.22 5.17 -21.30
N ARG A 108 2.80 6.09 -22.08
CA ARG A 108 4.01 5.82 -22.83
C ARG A 108 5.16 6.61 -22.23
N LEU A 109 6.06 5.93 -21.53
CA LEU A 109 7.22 6.54 -20.92
C LEU A 109 8.40 6.37 -21.87
N ARG A 110 8.92 7.47 -22.40
CA ARG A 110 10.12 7.48 -23.28
C ARG A 110 10.04 6.43 -24.41
N GLY A 111 8.86 6.26 -25.01
CA GLY A 111 8.61 5.35 -26.13
C GLY A 111 8.13 3.94 -25.76
N VAL A 112 8.26 3.52 -24.50
CA VAL A 112 7.79 2.21 -24.02
C VAL A 112 6.41 2.35 -23.36
N GLU A 113 5.51 1.43 -23.68
CA GLU A 113 4.17 1.37 -23.07
C GLU A 113 4.25 0.80 -21.64
N SER A 114 3.55 1.43 -20.70
CA SER A 114 3.34 0.96 -19.34
C SER A 114 1.84 0.74 -19.12
N GLN A 115 1.46 -0.49 -18.78
CA GLN A 115 0.07 -0.95 -18.65
C GLN A 115 -0.43 -0.99 -17.20
N GLY A 116 0.22 -0.23 -16.32
CA GLY A 116 -0.05 -0.17 -14.90
C GLY A 116 1.09 0.49 -14.14
N MET A 117 1.09 0.31 -12.83
CA MET A 117 2.12 0.79 -11.93
C MET A 117 2.40 -0.24 -10.84
N ILE A 118 3.67 -0.49 -10.53
CA ILE A 118 4.06 -1.24 -9.33
C ILE A 118 4.11 -0.25 -8.17
N CYS A 119 3.40 -0.53 -7.09
CA CYS A 119 3.19 0.42 -6.01
C CYS A 119 4.18 0.27 -4.84
N SER A 120 4.48 1.38 -4.21
CA SER A 120 5.11 1.48 -2.89
C SER A 120 4.08 1.52 -1.76
N GLU A 121 4.53 1.33 -0.51
CA GLU A 121 3.67 1.49 0.67
C GLU A 121 3.12 2.92 0.78
N ALA A 122 3.93 3.93 0.45
CA ALA A 122 3.51 5.33 0.49
C ALA A 122 2.44 5.67 -0.54
N GLU A 123 2.54 5.13 -1.76
CA GLU A 123 1.50 5.32 -2.79
C GLU A 123 0.18 4.64 -2.42
N LEU A 124 0.25 3.57 -1.62
CA LEU A 124 -0.92 2.86 -1.08
C LEU A 124 -1.35 3.38 0.30
N GLY A 125 -0.76 4.49 0.78
CA GLY A 125 -1.17 5.08 2.05
C GLY A 125 -0.90 4.19 3.27
N MET A 126 0.09 3.29 3.19
CA MET A 126 0.54 2.45 4.32
C MET A 126 1.74 3.03 5.06
N ALA A 127 2.49 3.93 4.41
CA ALA A 127 3.63 4.63 5.00
C ALA A 127 3.63 6.10 4.57
N ASP A 128 4.30 6.96 5.34
CA ASP A 128 4.43 8.38 4.98
C ASP A 128 5.46 8.60 3.85
N ARG A 129 6.44 7.68 3.75
CA ARG A 129 7.48 7.64 2.72
C ARG A 129 7.92 6.21 2.45
N SER A 130 8.39 5.96 1.22
CA SER A 130 9.00 4.69 0.83
C SER A 130 10.20 4.94 -0.07
N GLU A 131 11.25 4.12 0.08
CA GLU A 131 12.46 4.21 -0.75
C GLU A 131 12.34 3.42 -2.08
N GLY A 132 11.27 2.64 -2.23
CA GLY A 132 11.04 1.79 -3.38
C GLY A 132 9.65 1.15 -3.37
N ILE A 133 9.45 0.15 -4.23
CA ILE A 133 8.20 -0.61 -4.29
C ILE A 133 8.02 -1.48 -3.06
N TRP A 134 6.77 -1.84 -2.76
CA TRP A 134 6.47 -2.79 -1.70
C TRP A 134 6.69 -4.23 -2.21
N VAL A 135 7.63 -4.93 -1.59
CA VAL A 135 7.85 -6.36 -1.83
C VAL A 135 6.99 -7.14 -0.84
N LEU A 136 6.07 -7.94 -1.37
CA LEU A 136 5.13 -8.75 -0.62
C LEU A 136 5.76 -10.11 -0.25
N PRO A 137 5.16 -10.84 0.71
CA PRO A 137 5.52 -12.23 1.00
C PRO A 137 5.50 -13.11 -0.26
N GLU A 138 6.39 -14.10 -0.32
CA GLU A 138 6.53 -14.98 -1.49
C GLU A 138 5.30 -15.86 -1.77
N ASP A 139 4.46 -16.08 -0.76
CA ASP A 139 3.22 -16.83 -0.83
C ASP A 139 2.00 -15.96 -1.18
N ALA A 140 2.19 -14.66 -1.43
CA ALA A 140 1.12 -13.77 -1.82
C ALA A 140 0.48 -14.21 -3.16
N PRO A 141 -0.83 -14.52 -3.18
CA PRO A 141 -1.50 -15.11 -4.35
C PRO A 141 -1.62 -14.13 -5.52
N VAL A 142 -0.89 -14.40 -6.61
CA VAL A 142 -0.88 -13.58 -7.82
C VAL A 142 -2.28 -13.47 -8.44
N GLY A 143 -2.68 -12.23 -8.76
CA GLY A 143 -3.96 -11.88 -9.35
C GLY A 143 -5.09 -11.62 -8.36
N GLN A 144 -4.89 -11.94 -7.08
CA GLN A 144 -5.88 -11.65 -6.04
C GLN A 144 -5.87 -10.16 -5.67
N PRO A 145 -7.03 -9.55 -5.31
CA PRO A 145 -7.07 -8.21 -4.72
C PRO A 145 -6.10 -8.09 -3.53
N LEU A 146 -5.40 -6.96 -3.44
CA LEU A 146 -4.32 -6.77 -2.47
C LEU A 146 -4.79 -6.91 -1.02
N SER A 147 -5.95 -6.34 -0.67
CA SER A 147 -6.53 -6.45 0.67
C SER A 147 -6.79 -7.90 1.06
N GLU A 148 -7.39 -8.69 0.18
CA GLU A 148 -7.68 -10.10 0.44
C GLU A 148 -6.40 -10.94 0.54
N ALA A 149 -5.44 -10.70 -0.36
CA ALA A 149 -4.18 -11.42 -0.38
C ALA A 149 -3.37 -11.25 0.92
N LEU A 150 -3.39 -10.04 1.48
CA LEU A 150 -2.72 -9.73 2.74
C LEU A 150 -3.61 -9.93 3.97
N ARG A 151 -4.87 -10.35 3.79
CA ARG A 151 -5.88 -10.45 4.86
C ARG A 151 -5.96 -9.17 5.69
N PHE A 152 -5.88 -8.04 4.98
CA PHE A 152 -5.84 -6.73 5.59
C PHE A 152 -7.25 -6.15 5.62
N ASP A 153 -7.83 -6.10 6.82
CA ASP A 153 -9.05 -5.36 7.09
C ASP A 153 -8.74 -3.87 7.25
N THR A 154 -9.65 -3.01 6.79
CA THR A 154 -9.55 -1.57 7.03
C THR A 154 -9.39 -1.31 8.52
N ASP A 155 -8.40 -0.50 8.85
CA ASP A 155 -8.02 -0.18 10.21
C ASP A 155 -7.95 1.34 10.41
N TRP A 156 -8.10 1.74 11.66
CA TRP A 156 -8.02 3.13 12.09
C TRP A 156 -6.88 3.24 13.08
N VAL A 157 -5.87 4.03 12.74
CA VAL A 157 -4.71 4.26 13.60
C VAL A 157 -4.95 5.57 14.35
N LEU A 158 -5.08 5.48 15.68
CA LEU A 158 -5.17 6.64 16.55
C LEU A 158 -3.74 7.12 16.85
N ASP A 159 -3.43 8.39 16.56
CA ASP A 159 -2.22 9.03 17.06
C ASP A 159 -2.54 9.80 18.33
N LEU A 160 -1.96 9.35 19.44
CA LEU A 160 -2.22 9.84 20.78
C LEU A 160 -0.99 10.54 21.36
N GLY A 161 -1.15 11.78 21.79
CA GLY A 161 -0.19 12.48 22.63
C GLY A 161 -0.08 11.81 24.00
N VAL A 162 1.11 11.29 24.32
CA VAL A 162 1.39 10.62 25.59
C VAL A 162 2.29 11.52 26.44
N THR A 163 1.84 11.81 27.67
CA THR A 163 2.61 12.65 28.58
C THR A 163 3.78 11.88 29.22
N PRO A 164 4.90 12.54 29.57
CA PRO A 164 6.10 11.85 30.09
C PRO A 164 5.89 11.00 31.35
N ASN A 165 4.85 11.29 32.13
CA ASN A 165 4.49 10.58 33.35
C ASN A 165 3.61 9.34 33.11
N ARG A 166 3.31 8.98 31.85
CA ARG A 166 2.49 7.83 31.44
C ARG A 166 3.14 7.10 30.26
N PRO A 167 4.33 6.50 30.45
CA PRO A 167 5.10 5.87 29.38
C PRO A 167 4.40 4.65 28.77
#